data_AF-A0A316C5A0-F1
#
_entry.id   AF-A0A316C5A0-F1
#
_cell.length_a   1.000
_cell.length_b   1.000
_cell.length_c   1.000
_cell.angle_alpha   90.00
_cell.angle_beta   90.00
_cell.angle_gamma   90.00
#
_symmetry.space_group_name_H-M   'P 1'
#
loop_
_entity.id
_entity.type
_entity.pdbx_description
1 polymer ?
#
loop_
_entity_poly.entity_id
_entity_poly.type
_entity_poly.pdbx_seq_one_letter_code
_entity_poly.pdbx_strand_id
1 'polypeptide(L)' 'MDNFTIASQAANVTAHGLVAKELDPVVVADAMLTAAMAVWVAATGRHAAAREFLKVWVETRDAEVAANAG' A
#
# COMPACT_ATOMS: atom_id res chain seq x y z
N MET A 1 5.63 7.41 21.12
CA MET A 1 5.51 7.11 19.68
C MET A 1 4.36 6.13 19.56
N ASP A 2 3.32 6.42 18.77
CA ASP A 2 2.15 5.55 18.68
C ASP A 2 2.38 4.37 17.71
N ASN A 3 1.47 3.39 17.74
CA ASN A 3 1.55 2.20 16.87
C ASN A 3 1.54 2.56 15.38
N PHE A 4 0.88 3.66 15.01
CA PHE A 4 0.82 4.14 13.63
C PHE A 4 2.19 4.65 13.17
N THR A 5 2.91 5.40 14.00
CA THR A 5 4.22 5.96 13.70
C THR A 5 5.27 4.85 13.56
N ILE A 6 5.24 3.83 14.42
CA ILE A 6 6.15 2.68 14.36
C ILE A 6 5.91 1.86 13.07
N ALA A 7 4.65 1.57 12.76
CA ALA A 7 4.29 0.85 11.53
C ALA A 7 4.69 1.64 10.27
N SER A 8 4.48 2.96 10.28
CA SER A 8 4.85 3.84 9.16
C SER A 8 6.37 3.88 8.95
N GLN A 9 7.17 3.97 10.02
CA GLN A 9 8.63 3.93 9.90
C GLN A 9 9.14 2.59 9.35
N ALA A 10 8.63 1.47 9.87
CA ALA A 10 9.00 0.14 9.39
C ALA A 10 8.65 -0.03 7.91
N ALA A 11 7.44 0.36 7.50
CA ALA A 11 7.01 0.32 6.11
C ALA A 11 7.92 1.16 5.20
N ASN A 12 8.31 2.36 5.64
CA ASN A 12 9.15 3.27 4.85
C ASN A 12 10.58 2.72 4.67
N VAL A 13 11.17 2.14 5.72
CA VAL A 13 12.48 1.47 5.64
C VAL A 13 12.42 0.27 4.70
N THR A 14 11.37 -0.55 4.78
CA THR A 14 11.18 -1.68 3.88
C THR A 14 11.00 -1.24 2.43
N ALA A 15 10.23 -0.18 2.17
CA ALA A 15 9.99 0.35 0.84
C ALA A 15 11.28 0.78 0.15
N HIS A 16 12.12 1.58 0.83
CA HIS A 16 13.42 1.96 0.30
C HIS A 16 14.32 0.75 0.02
N GLY A 17 14.30 -0.27 0.89
CA GLY A 17 15.05 -1.50 0.67
C GLY A 17 14.57 -2.33 -0.52
N LEU A 18 13.28 -2.28 -0.86
CA LEU A 18 12.71 -2.98 -2.02
C LEU A 18 12.98 -2.22 -3.32
N VAL A 19 12.86 -0.89 -3.30
CA VAL A 19 13.24 -0.04 -4.45
C VAL A 19 14.73 -0.20 -4.77
N ALA A 20 15.60 -0.26 -3.75
CA ALA A 20 17.02 -0.51 -3.94
C ALA A 20 17.34 -1.90 -4.54
N LYS A 21 16.39 -2.83 -4.54
CA LYS A 21 16.48 -4.15 -5.18
C LYS A 21 15.87 -4.18 -6.59
N GLU A 22 15.59 -3.00 -7.17
CA GLU A 22 15.00 -2.84 -8.50
C GLU A 22 13.62 -3.53 -8.65
N LEU A 23 12.89 -3.72 -7.54
CA LEU A 23 11.49 -4.10 -7.64
C LEU A 23 10.70 -2.95 -8.27
N ASP A 24 9.71 -3.32 -9.09
CA ASP A 24 8.77 -2.37 -9.66
C ASP A 24 8.17 -1.49 -8.55
N PRO A 25 8.32 -0.15 -8.62
CA PRO A 25 7.77 0.77 -7.64
C PRO A 25 6.27 0.58 -7.39
N VAL A 26 5.50 0.15 -8.40
CA VAL A 26 4.07 -0.15 -8.27
C VAL A 26 3.84 -1.32 -7.32
N VAL A 27 4.64 -2.39 -7.45
CA VAL A 27 4.56 -3.56 -6.56
C VAL A 27 4.94 -3.18 -5.12
N VAL A 28 5.92 -2.29 -4.94
CA VAL A 28 6.29 -1.78 -3.62
C VAL A 28 5.15 -0.98 -2.99
N ALA A 29 4.51 -0.09 -3.77
CA ALA A 29 3.37 0.71 -3.30
C ALA A 29 2.18 -0.19 -2.91
N ASP A 30 1.85 -1.19 -3.72
CA ASP A 30 0.79 -2.16 -3.43
C ASP A 30 1.04 -2.91 -2.12
N ALA A 31 2.27 -3.36 -1.90
CA ALA A 31 2.65 -4.06 -0.66
C ALA A 31 2.49 -3.15 0.57
N MET A 32 2.91 -1.88 0.48
CA MET A 32 2.76 -0.92 1.57
C MET A 32 1.30 -0.61 1.89
N LEU A 33 0.49 -0.34 0.87
CA LEU A 33 -0.95 -0.07 1.02
C LEU A 33 -1.67 -1.27 1.63
N THR A 34 -1.35 -2.48 1.17
CA THR A 34 -1.93 -3.72 1.69
C THR A 34 -1.59 -3.92 3.17
N ALA A 35 -0.32 -3.73 3.55
CA ALA A 35 0.13 -3.85 4.93
C ALA A 35 -0.55 -2.81 5.84
N ALA A 36 -0.63 -1.55 5.40
CA ALA A 36 -1.29 -0.48 6.14
C ALA A 36 -2.78 -0.78 6.37
N MET A 37 -3.48 -1.27 5.35
CA MET A 37 -4.88 -1.68 5.46
C MET A 37 -5.07 -2.86 6.40
N ALA A 38 -4.18 -3.85 6.38
CA ALA A 38 -4.23 -4.98 7.31
C ALA A 38 -4.12 -4.52 8.78
N VAL A 39 -3.18 -3.62 9.08
CA VAL A 39 -3.02 -3.03 10.42
C VAL A 39 -4.26 -2.23 10.83
N TRP A 40 -4.78 -1.40 9.92
CA TRP A 40 -5.96 -0.58 10.20
C TRP A 40 -7.21 -1.43 10.45
N VAL A 41 -7.41 -2.49 9.66
CA VAL A 41 -8.51 -3.44 9.85
C VAL A 41 -8.36 -4.18 11.17
N ALA A 42 -7.16 -4.63 11.53
CA ALA A 42 -6.92 -5.29 12.82
C ALA A 42 -7.25 -4.37 14.00
N ALA A 43 -6.96 -3.07 13.89
CA ALA A 43 -7.22 -2.09 14.94
C ALA A 43 -8.70 -1.65 15.04
N THR A 44 -9.43 -1.66 13.92
CA THR A 44 -10.78 -1.02 13.85
C THR A 44 -11.91 -1.98 13.52
N GLY A 45 -11.62 -3.18 13.03
CA GLY A 45 -12.60 -4.13 12.52
C GLY A 45 -13.27 -3.72 11.20
N ARG A 46 -12.85 -2.63 10.56
CA ARG A 46 -13.52 -2.03 9.39
C ARG A 46 -13.16 -2.71 8.05
N HIS A 47 -13.38 -4.02 7.97
CA HIS A 47 -13.05 -4.85 6.81
C HIS A 47 -13.67 -4.37 5.49
N ALA A 48 -14.95 -3.99 5.51
CA ALA A 48 -15.67 -3.56 4.29
C ALA A 48 -15.08 -2.27 3.71
N ALA A 49 -14.77 -1.29 4.56
CA ALA A 49 -14.17 -0.03 4.13
C ALA A 49 -12.75 -0.24 3.58
N ALA A 50 -11.95 -1.12 4.19
CA ALA A 50 -10.61 -1.43 3.68
C ALA A 50 -10.66 -2.12 2.32
N ARG A 51 -11.61 -3.04 2.12
CA ARG A 51 -11.82 -3.71 0.83
C ARG A 51 -12.22 -2.70 -0.24
N GLU A 52 -13.14 -1.79 0.05
CA GLU A 52 -13.56 -0.76 -0.90
C GLU A 52 -12.41 0.17 -1.27
N PHE A 53 -11.62 0.60 -0.27
CA PHE A 53 -10.44 1.41 -0.51
C PHE A 53 -9.42 0.72 -1.42
N LEU A 54 -9.09 -0.55 -1.15
CA LEU A 54 -8.15 -1.32 -1.98
C LEU A 54 -8.67 -1.53 -3.41
N LYS A 55 -9.99 -1.68 -3.57
CA LYS A 55 -10.62 -1.79 -4.89
C LYS A 55 -10.45 -0.50 -5.71
N VAL A 56 -10.78 0.66 -5.12
CA VAL A 56 -10.60 1.96 -5.77
C VAL A 56 -9.13 2.21 -6.14
N TRP A 57 -8.20 1.81 -5.27
CA TRP A 57 -6.77 1.91 -5.56
C TRP A 57 -6.38 1.10 -6.80
N VAL A 58 -6.79 -0.18 -6.88
CA VAL A 58 -6.48 -1.05 -8.03
C VAL A 58 -7.08 -0.47 -9.33
N GLU A 59 -8.33 -0.04 -9.29
CA GLU A 59 -8.99 0.59 -10.45
C GLU A 59 -8.24 1.84 -10.93
N THR A 60 -7.78 2.68 -10.00
CA THR A 60 -7.01 3.89 -10.31
C THR A 60 -5.63 3.55 -10.89
N ARG A 61 -4.91 2.62 -10.25
CA ARG A 61 -3.59 2.15 -10.70
C ARG A 61 -3.66 1.59 -12.12
N ASP A 62 -4.65 0.74 -12.39
CA ASP A 62 -4.79 0.08 -13.68
C ASP A 62 -5.17 1.09 -14.78
N ALA A 63 -6.01 2.09 -14.47
CA ALA A 63 -6.32 3.18 -15.39
C ALA A 63 -5.08 4.02 -15.75
N GLU A 64 -4.24 4.35 -14.76
CA GLU A 64 -2.99 5.10 -14.98
C GLU A 64 -1.97 4.27 -15.78
N VAL A 65 -1.81 2.98 -15.49
CA VAL A 65 -0.93 2.11 -16.26
C VAL A 65 -1.40 2.02 -17.72
N ALA A 66 -2.70 1.88 -17.95
CA ALA A 66 -3.26 1.87 -19.31
C ALA A 66 -3.05 3.21 -20.04
N ALA A 67 -3.19 4.34 -19.36
CA ALA A 67 -2.99 5.67 -19.93
C ALA A 67 -1.54 5.94 -20.35
N ASN A 68 -0.56 5.39 -19.61
CA ASN A 68 0.87 5.59 -19.87
C ASN A 68 1.48 4.54 -20.82
N ALA A 69 0.68 3.59 -21.32
CA ALA A 69 1.13 2.51 -22.21
C ALA A 69 0.92 2.83 -23.71
N GLY A 70 0.30 3.96 -24.06
CA GLY A 70 0.05 4.42 -25.44
C GLY A 70 0.87 5.64 -25.82
#